data_AF-A0A7J3XY26-F1
#
_entry.id   AF-A0A7J3XY26-F1
#
_cell.length_a   1.000
_cell.length_b   1.000
_cell.length_c   1.000
_cell.angle_alpha   90.00
_cell.angle_beta   90.00
_cell.angle_gamma   90.00
#
_symmetry.space_group_name_H-M   'P 1'
#
loop_
_entity.id
_entity.type
_entity.pdbx_description
1 polymer ?
#
loop_
_entity_poly.entity_id
_entity_poly.type
_entity_poly.pdbx_seq_one_letter_code
_entity_poly.pdbx_strand_id
1 'polypeptide(L)'
;MPREGDRGELEGRLIEYISRARWWPWKTGGRTPSITKLVEKNDFVHVRVSDGENLYQASFIEGDNPGLPGDRVITFKGRLLYEAEYDSRFLENIREVSGVTLELASDFDPAITSARPLTLDSTNVVSLLETRRGEKAVLKSYRLLPKVNMEYLCLVKLSREGFKNTPRVRGLIHEDGEPIALILQFITGFNDAGYPFYEELSSWLRSRDVRLNLGLSAKLGVVTAGLHEALNKPGDKGFFGLEEITNNDISRWEERLSRRVNFIYEKFDEYATVKDYEWLGYWRDVFDKKGIEVVEEARSLLDKYKGGLKARIHQDLHLLQMIYNPSEGEFYIIDFEGEPGRSNDEKVEKEPPLRDVASLVRSFHYLSFSAVMNWSSLSLDNVARSLLGEDPALQWRKRHLTSMIYSYLADTLRGDIHGFGEKIIAGLDEYLKPWVVERALYEAVYELMYRPGWSPIPILGLLRIY
;
A
#
# COMPACT_ATOMS: atom_id res chain seq x y z
N MET A 1 -39.69 16.29 -9.47
CA MET A 1 -38.68 17.25 -8.98
C MET A 1 -38.86 17.37 -7.48
N PRO A 2 -37.82 17.15 -6.66
CA PRO A 2 -37.89 17.40 -5.22
C PRO A 2 -38.27 18.86 -4.95
N ARG A 3 -38.96 19.15 -3.85
CA ARG A 3 -39.18 20.55 -3.44
C ARG A 3 -37.83 21.14 -3.01
N GLU A 4 -37.62 22.44 -3.22
CA GLU A 4 -36.36 23.14 -2.89
C GLU A 4 -35.90 22.89 -1.43
N GLY A 5 -36.84 22.73 -0.49
CA GLY A 5 -36.55 22.37 0.91
C GLY A 5 -36.08 20.92 1.12
N ASP A 6 -36.41 19.99 0.23
CA ASP A 6 -36.01 18.58 0.34
C ASP A 6 -34.54 18.40 0.00
N ARG A 7 -34.05 19.18 -0.97
CA ARG A 7 -32.65 19.17 -1.39
C ARG A 7 -31.73 19.71 -0.29
N GLY A 8 -32.10 20.82 0.33
CA GLY A 8 -31.30 21.39 1.42
C GLY A 8 -31.20 20.47 2.65
N GLU A 9 -32.28 19.75 2.98
CA GLU A 9 -32.27 18.76 4.06
C GLU A 9 -31.36 17.57 3.73
N LEU A 10 -31.42 17.06 2.48
CA LEU A 10 -30.53 15.98 2.02
C LEU A 10 -29.06 16.41 2.04
N GLU A 11 -28.74 17.60 1.52
CA GLU A 11 -27.39 18.17 1.56
C GLU A 11 -26.86 18.23 2.99
N GLY A 12 -27.68 18.69 3.95
CA GLY A 12 -27.33 18.70 5.36
C GLY A 12 -27.00 17.30 5.91
N ARG A 13 -27.80 16.29 5.56
CA ARG A 13 -27.57 14.89 5.97
C ARG A 13 -26.31 14.29 5.35
N LEU A 14 -26.05 14.58 4.08
CA LEU A 14 -24.82 14.16 3.40
C LEU A 14 -23.59 14.77 4.06
N ILE A 15 -23.60 16.08 4.34
CA ILE A 15 -22.50 16.77 5.03
C ILE A 15 -22.29 16.19 6.43
N GLU A 16 -23.36 15.93 7.18
CA GLU A 16 -23.30 15.32 8.52
C GLU A 16 -22.67 13.92 8.49
N TYR A 17 -23.00 13.11 7.49
CA TYR A 17 -22.38 11.79 7.28
C TYR A 17 -20.91 11.92 6.91
N ILE A 18 -20.60 12.70 5.87
CA ILE A 18 -19.24 12.85 5.33
C ILE A 18 -18.28 13.38 6.40
N SER A 19 -18.72 14.34 7.21
CA SER A 19 -17.89 14.93 8.29
C SER A 19 -17.44 13.91 9.34
N ARG A 20 -18.12 12.76 9.43
CA ARG A 20 -17.79 11.66 10.37
C ARG A 20 -17.19 10.44 9.67
N ALA A 21 -17.21 10.41 8.34
CA ALA A 21 -16.80 9.24 7.58
C ALA A 21 -15.29 9.02 7.72
N ARG A 22 -14.86 7.76 7.85
CA ARG A 22 -13.46 7.35 8.07
C ARG A 22 -12.48 7.84 6.99
N TRP A 23 -12.98 8.20 5.81
CA TRP A 23 -12.16 8.66 4.69
C TRP A 23 -12.06 10.20 4.61
N TRP A 24 -12.78 10.93 5.46
CA TRP A 24 -12.69 12.40 5.54
C TRP A 24 -11.42 12.82 6.30
N PRO A 25 -10.71 13.90 5.91
CA PRO A 25 -9.43 14.26 6.52
C PRO A 25 -9.59 15.02 7.85
N TRP A 26 -10.14 14.40 8.91
CA TRP A 26 -10.27 15.08 10.21
C TRP A 26 -8.93 15.41 10.87
N LYS A 27 -7.87 14.66 10.55
CA LYS A 27 -6.52 14.83 11.14
C LYS A 27 -5.81 16.13 10.70
N THR A 28 -6.25 16.78 9.64
CA THR A 28 -5.65 18.03 9.11
C THR A 28 -6.43 19.29 9.52
N GLY A 29 -7.20 19.22 10.62
CA GLY A 29 -7.95 20.35 11.16
C GLY A 29 -9.44 20.37 10.82
N GLY A 30 -10.00 19.25 10.30
CA GLY A 30 -11.45 19.01 10.26
C GLY A 30 -12.26 20.08 9.54
N ARG A 31 -11.96 20.29 8.24
CA ARG A 31 -12.72 21.24 7.42
C ARG A 31 -14.12 20.72 7.14
N THR A 32 -15.10 21.63 7.11
CA THR A 32 -16.48 21.28 6.77
C THR A 32 -16.56 20.92 5.29
N PRO A 33 -17.16 19.76 4.92
CA PRO A 33 -17.37 19.40 3.53
C PRO A 33 -18.21 20.46 2.80
N SER A 34 -17.74 20.92 1.65
CA SER A 34 -18.50 21.78 0.74
C SER A 34 -18.94 20.96 -0.47
N ILE A 35 -20.24 20.85 -0.71
CA ILE A 35 -20.79 20.15 -1.87
C ILE A 35 -20.52 20.97 -3.13
N THR A 36 -19.78 20.41 -4.09
CA THR A 36 -19.44 21.05 -5.37
C THR A 36 -20.30 20.53 -6.53
N LYS A 37 -20.83 19.31 -6.40
CA LYS A 37 -21.76 18.69 -7.34
C LYS A 37 -22.70 17.76 -6.56
N LEU A 38 -24.00 17.83 -6.84
CA LEU A 38 -24.99 16.90 -6.31
C LEU A 38 -25.91 16.48 -7.44
N VAL A 39 -25.98 15.17 -7.68
CA VAL A 39 -26.85 14.55 -8.67
C VAL A 39 -27.78 13.58 -7.95
N GLU A 40 -29.08 13.87 -8.02
CA GLU A 40 -30.14 13.01 -7.49
C GLU A 40 -30.92 12.44 -8.68
N LYS A 41 -31.00 11.11 -8.76
CA LYS A 41 -31.79 10.42 -9.79
C LYS A 41 -32.45 9.19 -9.18
N ASN A 42 -33.78 9.20 -9.15
CA ASN A 42 -34.60 8.14 -8.54
C ASN A 42 -34.22 7.92 -7.06
N ASP A 43 -33.67 6.75 -6.76
CA ASP A 43 -33.18 6.29 -5.46
C ASP A 43 -31.67 6.47 -5.29
N PHE A 44 -30.97 7.08 -6.25
CA PHE A 44 -29.53 7.24 -6.27
C PHE A 44 -29.11 8.69 -6.09
N VAL A 45 -28.06 8.89 -5.31
CA VAL A 45 -27.47 10.19 -5.02
C VAL A 45 -25.96 10.09 -5.25
N HIS A 46 -25.41 10.93 -6.09
CA HIS A 46 -23.97 11.08 -6.27
C HIS A 46 -23.54 12.49 -5.88
N VAL A 47 -22.50 12.60 -5.07
CA VAL A 47 -22.02 13.87 -4.53
C VAL A 47 -20.51 14.00 -4.72
N ARG A 48 -20.07 15.17 -5.18
CA ARG A 48 -18.70 15.63 -5.04
C ARG A 48 -18.62 16.65 -3.92
N VAL A 49 -17.57 16.54 -3.12
CA VAL A 49 -17.30 17.48 -2.02
C VAL A 49 -15.85 17.95 -2.06
N SER A 50 -15.61 19.14 -1.50
CA SER A 50 -14.28 19.69 -1.30
C SER A 50 -14.04 20.05 0.16
N ASP A 51 -12.80 19.90 0.60
CA ASP A 51 -12.28 20.47 1.85
C ASP A 51 -11.54 21.81 1.60
N GLY A 52 -11.65 22.39 0.39
CA GLY A 52 -10.92 23.57 -0.05
C GLY A 52 -9.56 23.31 -0.69
N GLU A 53 -8.97 22.12 -0.51
CA GLU A 53 -7.68 21.73 -1.13
C GLU A 53 -7.82 20.50 -2.03
N ASN A 54 -8.63 19.55 -1.60
CA ASN A 54 -8.84 18.25 -2.21
C ASN A 54 -10.30 18.10 -2.66
N LEU A 55 -10.50 17.16 -3.59
CA LEU A 55 -11.81 16.75 -4.06
C LEU A 55 -12.08 15.32 -3.64
N TYR A 56 -13.34 15.06 -3.28
CA TYR A 56 -13.81 13.76 -2.88
C TYR A 56 -15.12 13.44 -3.60
N GLN A 57 -15.45 12.16 -3.67
CA GLN A 57 -16.75 11.70 -4.18
C GLN A 57 -17.35 10.61 -3.31
N ALA A 58 -18.68 10.60 -3.25
CA ALA A 58 -19.45 9.54 -2.63
C ALA A 58 -20.75 9.30 -3.39
N SER A 59 -21.18 8.05 -3.44
CA SER A 59 -22.45 7.66 -4.03
C SER A 59 -23.29 6.96 -2.96
N PHE A 60 -24.59 7.26 -2.92
CA PHE A 60 -25.54 6.69 -1.98
C PHE A 60 -26.76 6.17 -2.73
N ILE A 61 -27.37 5.12 -2.19
CA ILE A 61 -28.59 4.55 -2.75
C ILE A 61 -29.62 4.30 -1.65
N GLU A 62 -30.88 4.52 -1.97
CA GLU A 62 -32.02 4.20 -1.12
C GLU A 62 -32.34 2.70 -1.22
N GLY A 63 -32.52 2.07 -0.06
CA GLY A 63 -32.94 0.68 0.01
C GLY A 63 -32.86 0.10 1.42
N ASP A 64 -33.06 -1.20 1.51
CA ASP A 64 -32.86 -1.94 2.75
C ASP A 64 -31.36 -2.03 3.07
N ASN A 65 -30.97 -1.69 4.30
CA ASN A 65 -29.57 -1.73 4.74
C ASN A 65 -29.02 -3.16 4.57
N PRO A 66 -27.95 -3.38 3.77
CA PRO A 66 -27.42 -4.71 3.48
C PRO A 66 -26.58 -5.30 4.64
N GLY A 67 -26.88 -4.91 5.88
CA GLY A 67 -26.15 -5.32 7.09
C GLY A 67 -24.96 -4.42 7.44
N LEU A 68 -24.93 -3.18 6.94
CA LEU A 68 -23.91 -2.21 7.29
C LEU A 68 -24.10 -1.68 8.72
N PRO A 69 -23.00 -1.37 9.42
CA PRO A 69 -23.04 -0.67 10.71
C PRO A 69 -23.85 0.64 10.64
N GLY A 70 -24.46 1.04 11.75
CA GLY A 70 -25.35 2.21 11.78
C GLY A 70 -24.67 3.54 11.44
N ASP A 71 -23.37 3.66 11.66
CA ASP A 71 -22.55 4.82 11.27
C ASP A 71 -22.21 4.86 9.76
N ARG A 72 -22.60 3.83 9.00
CA ARG A 72 -22.48 3.74 7.53
C ARG A 72 -23.82 3.97 6.80
N VAL A 73 -24.85 4.41 7.51
CA VAL A 73 -26.21 4.60 6.97
C VAL A 73 -26.72 5.99 7.33
N ILE A 74 -27.40 6.63 6.38
CA ILE A 74 -28.05 7.93 6.55
C ILE A 74 -29.56 7.70 6.59
N THR A 75 -30.22 8.16 7.65
CA THR A 75 -31.68 8.19 7.72
C THR A 75 -32.20 9.51 7.15
N PHE A 76 -32.96 9.44 6.06
CA PHE A 76 -33.55 10.60 5.41
C PHE A 76 -35.03 10.35 5.15
N LYS A 77 -35.91 11.10 5.83
CA LYS A 77 -37.38 11.00 5.69
C LYS A 77 -37.95 9.59 5.83
N GLY A 78 -37.43 8.83 6.79
CA GLY A 78 -37.84 7.44 7.05
C GLY A 78 -37.30 6.42 6.06
N ARG A 79 -36.46 6.84 5.11
CA ARG A 79 -35.72 5.99 4.18
C ARG A 79 -34.26 5.89 4.62
N LEU A 80 -33.62 4.79 4.27
CA LEU A 80 -32.20 4.56 4.53
C LEU A 80 -31.41 4.76 3.24
N LEU A 81 -30.36 5.56 3.32
CA LEU A 81 -29.35 5.71 2.28
C LEU A 81 -28.05 5.08 2.78
N TYR A 82 -27.38 4.32 1.93
CA TYR A 82 -26.07 3.76 2.23
C TYR A 82 -25.16 3.83 1.01
N GLU A 83 -23.86 3.57 1.19
CA GLU A 83 -22.87 3.65 0.11
C GLU A 83 -23.27 2.76 -1.08
N ALA A 84 -23.54 3.40 -2.22
CA ALA A 84 -24.17 2.75 -3.36
C ALA A 84 -23.32 1.64 -3.96
N GLU A 85 -22.00 1.72 -3.80
CA GLU A 85 -21.07 0.69 -4.27
C GLU A 85 -21.29 -0.69 -3.62
N TYR A 86 -22.08 -0.79 -2.56
CA TYR A 86 -22.51 -2.05 -1.95
C TYR A 86 -23.88 -2.54 -2.46
N ASP A 87 -24.45 -1.90 -3.48
CA ASP A 87 -25.71 -2.31 -4.13
C ASP A 87 -25.46 -2.75 -5.57
N SER A 88 -26.12 -3.83 -5.98
CA SER A 88 -26.08 -4.37 -7.36
C SER A 88 -26.41 -3.35 -8.45
N ARG A 89 -27.20 -2.31 -8.11
CA ARG A 89 -27.67 -1.27 -9.03
C ARG A 89 -26.63 -0.16 -9.26
N PHE A 90 -25.51 -0.17 -8.54
CA PHE A 90 -24.48 0.89 -8.62
C PHE A 90 -24.04 1.20 -10.05
N LEU A 91 -23.61 0.19 -10.82
CA LEU A 91 -23.11 0.39 -12.18
C LEU A 91 -24.21 0.88 -13.13
N GLU A 92 -25.47 0.56 -12.85
CA GLU A 92 -26.64 1.05 -13.60
C GLU A 92 -26.95 2.51 -13.30
N ASN A 93 -26.74 2.95 -12.07
CA ASN A 93 -27.05 4.31 -11.65
C ASN A 93 -25.89 5.28 -11.89
N ILE A 94 -24.63 4.87 -11.65
CA ILE A 94 -23.48 5.76 -11.81
C ILE A 94 -23.26 6.16 -13.27
N ARG A 95 -23.54 5.28 -14.24
CA ARG A 95 -23.43 5.58 -15.68
C ARG A 95 -24.40 6.68 -16.14
N GLU A 96 -25.44 6.94 -15.36
CA GLU A 96 -26.47 7.93 -15.65
C GLU A 96 -26.13 9.32 -15.09
N VAL A 97 -25.06 9.42 -14.30
CA VAL A 97 -24.54 10.70 -13.79
C VAL A 97 -23.87 11.45 -14.93
N SER A 98 -24.25 12.72 -15.12
CA SER A 98 -23.67 13.57 -16.16
C SER A 98 -22.15 13.69 -16.01
N GLY A 99 -21.43 13.41 -17.10
CA GLY A 99 -19.96 13.43 -17.14
C GLY A 99 -19.32 12.10 -16.80
N VAL A 100 -20.08 11.09 -16.35
CA VAL A 100 -19.55 9.75 -16.08
C VAL A 100 -19.41 8.94 -17.37
N THR A 101 -18.26 8.28 -17.52
CA THR A 101 -18.04 7.25 -18.53
C THR A 101 -17.67 5.94 -17.85
N LEU A 102 -18.30 4.85 -18.30
CA LEU A 102 -18.04 3.48 -17.84
C LEU A 102 -17.51 2.66 -19.01
N GLU A 103 -16.23 2.30 -18.95
CA GLU A 103 -15.58 1.42 -19.91
C GLU A 103 -15.43 0.03 -19.29
N LEU A 104 -15.93 -1.01 -19.95
CA LEU A 104 -15.85 -2.40 -19.48
C LEU A 104 -15.04 -3.25 -20.45
N ALA A 105 -14.31 -4.23 -19.92
CA ALA A 105 -13.68 -5.26 -20.73
C ALA A 105 -14.75 -5.98 -21.56
N SER A 106 -14.43 -6.31 -22.81
CA SER A 106 -15.41 -6.88 -23.76
C SER A 106 -16.02 -8.21 -23.31
N ASP A 107 -15.35 -8.94 -22.42
CA ASP A 107 -15.78 -10.23 -21.89
C ASP A 107 -16.44 -10.13 -20.50
N PHE A 108 -16.53 -8.94 -19.89
CA PHE A 108 -17.10 -8.73 -18.57
C PHE A 108 -18.63 -8.59 -18.63
N ASP A 109 -19.36 -9.31 -17.78
CA ASP A 109 -20.83 -9.20 -17.71
C ASP A 109 -21.25 -8.00 -16.84
N PRO A 110 -21.85 -6.94 -17.41
CA PRO A 110 -22.24 -5.76 -16.64
C PRO A 110 -23.43 -6.00 -15.70
N ALA A 111 -24.16 -7.11 -15.87
CA ALA A 111 -25.33 -7.41 -15.05
C ALA A 111 -24.89 -7.92 -13.67
N ILE A 112 -24.83 -7.03 -12.68
CA ILE A 112 -24.46 -7.36 -11.30
C ILE A 112 -25.68 -7.93 -10.57
N THR A 113 -25.54 -9.11 -9.96
CA THR A 113 -26.59 -9.76 -9.16
C THR A 113 -26.39 -9.55 -7.66
N SER A 114 -25.15 -9.29 -7.23
CA SER A 114 -24.82 -8.98 -5.84
C SER A 114 -23.62 -8.04 -5.77
N ALA A 115 -23.68 -7.09 -4.85
CA ALA A 115 -22.55 -6.29 -4.42
C ALA A 115 -22.53 -6.30 -2.89
N ARG A 116 -21.34 -6.36 -2.29
CA ARG A 116 -21.17 -6.31 -0.84
C ARG A 116 -19.79 -5.81 -0.45
N PRO A 117 -19.59 -5.27 0.76
CA PRO A 117 -18.25 -4.90 1.23
C PRO A 117 -17.29 -6.08 1.18
N LEU A 118 -16.10 -5.86 0.63
CA LEU A 118 -14.97 -6.78 0.78
C LEU A 118 -14.22 -6.50 2.09
N THR A 119 -14.11 -5.22 2.46
CA THR A 119 -13.59 -4.73 3.74
C THR A 119 -14.25 -3.39 4.06
N LEU A 120 -14.38 -3.07 5.36
CA LEU A 120 -14.83 -1.76 5.84
C LEU A 120 -13.68 -0.93 6.42
N ASP A 121 -12.45 -1.44 6.37
CA ASP A 121 -11.27 -0.81 6.96
C ASP A 121 -10.46 0.08 6.02
N SER A 122 -10.80 0.08 4.73
CA SER A 122 -10.15 0.93 3.74
C SER A 122 -10.67 2.38 3.79
N THR A 123 -9.82 3.31 3.38
CA THR A 123 -10.17 4.71 3.08
C THR A 123 -10.94 4.83 1.77
N ASN A 124 -10.78 3.87 0.87
CA ASN A 124 -11.56 3.75 -0.35
C ASN A 124 -12.69 2.74 -0.15
N VAL A 125 -13.72 2.79 -0.97
CA VAL A 125 -14.78 1.77 -0.92
C VAL A 125 -14.40 0.59 -1.79
N VAL A 126 -14.37 -0.59 -1.18
CA VAL A 126 -13.97 -1.83 -1.83
C VAL A 126 -15.10 -2.84 -1.71
N SER A 127 -15.72 -3.17 -2.84
CA SER A 127 -16.84 -4.09 -2.92
C SER A 127 -16.49 -5.34 -3.72
N LEU A 128 -16.99 -6.49 -3.27
CA LEU A 128 -17.06 -7.68 -4.11
C LEU A 128 -18.34 -7.62 -4.94
N LEU A 129 -18.18 -7.65 -6.25
CA LEU A 129 -19.26 -7.78 -7.23
C LEU A 129 -19.37 -9.24 -7.68
N GLU A 130 -20.60 -9.72 -7.84
CA GLU A 130 -20.91 -10.95 -8.53
C GLU A 130 -21.83 -10.65 -9.70
N THR A 131 -21.44 -11.10 -10.89
CA THR A 131 -22.22 -10.93 -12.11
C THR A 131 -23.26 -12.03 -12.25
N ARG A 132 -24.23 -11.84 -13.15
CA ARG A 132 -25.23 -12.86 -13.50
C ARG A 132 -24.61 -14.16 -14.04
N ARG A 133 -23.42 -14.08 -14.64
CA ARG A 133 -22.64 -15.26 -15.09
C ARG A 133 -21.84 -15.92 -13.98
N GLY A 134 -21.94 -15.45 -12.73
CA GLY A 134 -21.19 -15.97 -11.57
C GLY A 134 -19.72 -15.53 -11.53
N GLU A 135 -19.31 -14.63 -12.43
CA GLU A 135 -17.99 -14.03 -12.39
C GLU A 135 -17.88 -13.05 -11.21
N LYS A 136 -16.75 -13.10 -10.50
CA LYS A 136 -16.46 -12.22 -9.36
C LYS A 136 -15.46 -11.13 -9.74
N ALA A 137 -15.71 -9.91 -9.28
CA ALA A 137 -14.83 -8.77 -9.48
C ALA A 137 -14.76 -7.88 -8.23
N VAL A 138 -13.69 -7.10 -8.11
CA VAL A 138 -13.53 -6.11 -7.05
C VAL A 138 -13.78 -4.73 -7.62
N LEU A 139 -14.77 -4.03 -7.11
CA LEU A 139 -14.97 -2.60 -7.36
C LEU A 139 -14.19 -1.82 -6.30
N LYS A 140 -13.26 -0.97 -6.72
CA LYS A 140 -12.56 -0.02 -5.86
C LYS A 140 -12.95 1.40 -6.28
N SER A 141 -13.73 2.08 -5.44
CA SER A 141 -14.20 3.45 -5.64
C SER A 141 -13.37 4.41 -4.80
N TYR A 142 -12.74 5.39 -5.45
CA TYR A 142 -11.86 6.36 -4.83
C TYR A 142 -12.69 7.39 -4.06
N ARG A 143 -12.45 7.51 -2.75
CA ARG A 143 -13.08 8.55 -1.94
C ARG A 143 -12.37 9.88 -2.10
N LEU A 144 -11.04 9.91 -1.90
CA LEU A 144 -10.19 11.03 -2.28
C LEU A 144 -9.85 10.92 -3.77
N LEU A 145 -10.02 11.99 -4.51
CA LEU A 145 -9.63 12.09 -5.92
C LEU A 145 -8.26 12.77 -6.01
N PRO A 146 -7.15 12.01 -6.07
CA PRO A 146 -5.82 12.59 -6.13
C PRO A 146 -5.59 13.28 -7.47
N LYS A 147 -4.77 14.33 -7.48
CA LYS A 147 -4.33 15.01 -8.72
C LYS A 147 -3.67 14.05 -9.71
N VAL A 148 -2.98 13.04 -9.19
CA VAL A 148 -2.39 11.94 -9.98
C VAL A 148 -2.79 10.64 -9.32
N ASN A 149 -3.65 9.87 -9.99
CA ASN A 149 -4.08 8.57 -9.49
C ASN A 149 -3.06 7.49 -9.92
N MET A 150 -2.06 7.25 -9.06
CA MET A 150 -0.99 6.29 -9.33
C MET A 150 -1.52 4.88 -9.57
N GLU A 151 -2.51 4.45 -8.79
CA GLU A 151 -3.04 3.10 -8.91
C GLU A 151 -3.70 2.89 -10.27
N TYR A 152 -4.57 3.81 -10.67
CA TYR A 152 -5.16 3.81 -12.01
C TYR A 152 -4.08 3.78 -13.11
N LEU A 153 -3.07 4.67 -13.03
CA LEU A 153 -2.02 4.75 -14.04
C LEU A 153 -1.22 3.45 -14.14
N CYS A 154 -0.77 2.91 -12.99
CA CYS A 154 0.00 1.67 -12.92
C CYS A 154 -0.81 0.49 -13.44
N LEU A 155 -2.05 0.29 -12.98
CA LEU A 155 -2.87 -0.85 -13.40
C LEU A 155 -3.23 -0.80 -14.90
N VAL A 156 -3.54 0.38 -15.44
CA VAL A 156 -3.78 0.54 -16.87
C VAL A 156 -2.51 0.26 -17.68
N LYS A 157 -1.33 0.75 -17.24
CA LYS A 157 -0.05 0.46 -17.90
C LYS A 157 0.25 -1.04 -17.85
N LEU A 158 0.21 -1.66 -16.69
CA LEU A 158 0.47 -3.10 -16.51
C LEU A 158 -0.47 -3.97 -17.33
N SER A 159 -1.75 -3.59 -17.41
CA SER A 159 -2.73 -4.30 -18.25
C SER A 159 -2.39 -4.19 -19.73
N ARG A 160 -1.94 -3.01 -20.22
CA ARG A 160 -1.52 -2.81 -21.62
C ARG A 160 -0.26 -3.60 -21.96
N GLU A 161 0.68 -3.70 -21.01
CA GLU A 161 1.92 -4.47 -21.17
C GLU A 161 1.71 -5.98 -20.98
N GLY A 162 0.49 -6.42 -20.64
CA GLY A 162 0.17 -7.83 -20.43
C GLY A 162 0.83 -8.44 -19.19
N PHE A 163 1.18 -7.63 -18.19
CA PHE A 163 1.73 -8.11 -16.93
C PHE A 163 0.69 -8.93 -16.16
N LYS A 164 0.97 -10.21 -15.93
CA LYS A 164 -0.03 -11.17 -15.42
C LYS A 164 -0.13 -11.22 -13.89
N ASN A 165 0.89 -10.73 -13.18
CA ASN A 165 0.98 -10.80 -11.72
C ASN A 165 0.37 -9.58 -11.04
N THR A 166 -0.76 -9.10 -11.56
CA THR A 166 -1.62 -8.08 -10.95
C THR A 166 -3.08 -8.34 -11.38
N PRO A 167 -4.09 -7.96 -10.60
CA PRO A 167 -5.49 -8.11 -11.02
C PRO A 167 -5.75 -7.44 -12.36
N ARG A 168 -6.36 -8.17 -13.30
CA ARG A 168 -6.76 -7.58 -14.59
C ARG A 168 -7.78 -6.47 -14.38
N VAL A 169 -7.63 -5.38 -15.12
CA VAL A 169 -8.64 -4.32 -15.20
C VAL A 169 -9.83 -4.84 -15.99
N ARG A 170 -10.99 -4.90 -15.35
CA ARG A 170 -12.28 -5.32 -15.93
C ARG A 170 -13.20 -4.15 -16.25
N GLY A 171 -12.95 -3.00 -15.64
CA GLY A 171 -13.64 -1.77 -15.97
C GLY A 171 -12.98 -0.54 -15.38
N LEU A 172 -13.22 0.59 -16.04
CA LEU A 172 -12.76 1.92 -15.64
C LEU A 172 -13.98 2.82 -15.54
N ILE A 173 -14.06 3.59 -14.45
CA ILE A 173 -15.11 4.58 -14.26
C ILE A 173 -14.44 5.94 -14.11
N HIS A 174 -14.78 6.85 -15.02
CA HIS A 174 -14.32 8.24 -14.98
C HIS A 174 -15.50 9.16 -14.81
N GLU A 175 -15.25 10.34 -14.27
CA GLU A 175 -16.20 11.44 -14.24
C GLU A 175 -15.49 12.73 -14.61
N ASP A 176 -15.94 13.36 -15.69
CA ASP A 176 -15.33 14.57 -16.25
C ASP A 176 -13.85 14.37 -16.62
N GLY A 177 -13.49 13.14 -17.05
CA GLY A 177 -12.13 12.74 -17.44
C GLY A 177 -11.25 12.21 -16.30
N GLU A 178 -11.67 12.38 -15.04
CA GLU A 178 -10.92 11.93 -13.86
C GLU A 178 -11.33 10.51 -13.43
N PRO A 179 -10.40 9.60 -13.11
CA PRO A 179 -10.74 8.26 -12.66
C PRO A 179 -11.35 8.29 -11.25
N ILE A 180 -12.59 7.81 -11.12
CA ILE A 180 -13.33 7.76 -9.84
C ILE A 180 -13.47 6.34 -9.29
N ALA A 181 -13.37 5.30 -10.13
CA ALA A 181 -13.36 3.91 -9.67
C ALA A 181 -12.72 2.95 -10.69
N LEU A 182 -12.32 1.79 -10.21
CA LEU A 182 -11.82 0.64 -10.98
C LEU A 182 -12.65 -0.61 -10.69
N ILE A 183 -12.87 -1.44 -11.70
CA ILE A 183 -13.34 -2.81 -11.54
C ILE A 183 -12.16 -3.73 -11.89
N LEU A 184 -11.75 -4.56 -10.94
CA LEU A 184 -10.60 -5.44 -11.03
C LEU A 184 -11.03 -6.91 -10.96
N GLN A 185 -10.24 -7.79 -11.55
CA GLN A 185 -10.40 -9.23 -11.37
C GLN A 185 -10.33 -9.59 -9.89
N PHE A 186 -11.29 -10.38 -9.40
CA PHE A 186 -11.14 -10.98 -8.08
C PHE A 186 -10.10 -12.10 -8.12
N ILE A 187 -9.05 -11.97 -7.32
CA ILE A 187 -8.01 -13.00 -7.16
C ILE A 187 -8.34 -13.85 -5.94
N THR A 188 -8.41 -15.16 -6.13
CA THR A 188 -8.54 -16.12 -5.02
C THR A 188 -7.16 -16.42 -4.44
N GLY A 189 -7.05 -16.51 -3.12
CA GLY A 189 -5.80 -16.87 -2.46
C GLY A 189 -5.73 -16.37 -1.03
N PHE A 190 -4.52 -16.40 -0.46
CA PHE A 190 -4.25 -15.74 0.81
C PHE A 190 -4.04 -14.25 0.57
N ASN A 191 -4.83 -13.41 1.26
CA ASN A 191 -4.71 -11.95 1.21
C ASN A 191 -3.41 -11.41 1.85
N ASP A 192 -2.61 -12.30 2.46
CA ASP A 192 -1.24 -12.03 2.91
C ASP A 192 -0.31 -13.07 2.28
N ALA A 193 0.50 -12.65 1.30
CA ALA A 193 1.48 -13.52 0.65
C ALA A 193 2.59 -14.01 1.60
N GLY A 194 2.68 -13.45 2.80
CA GLY A 194 3.59 -13.88 3.86
C GLY A 194 3.17 -15.18 4.55
N TYR A 195 1.88 -15.54 4.50
CA TYR A 195 1.37 -16.73 5.20
C TYR A 195 2.16 -18.03 4.95
N PRO A 196 2.47 -18.45 3.71
CA PRO A 196 3.26 -19.66 3.47
C PRO A 196 4.67 -19.60 4.08
N PHE A 197 5.30 -18.41 4.06
CA PHE A 197 6.62 -18.21 4.66
C PHE A 197 6.57 -18.23 6.19
N TYR A 198 5.51 -17.68 6.78
CA TYR A 198 5.28 -17.72 8.22
C TYR A 198 5.08 -19.15 8.75
N GLU A 199 4.27 -19.96 8.06
CA GLU A 199 4.05 -21.36 8.41
C GLU A 199 5.34 -22.20 8.30
N GLU A 200 6.11 -21.97 7.23
CA GLU A 200 7.40 -22.64 7.03
C GLU A 200 8.40 -22.26 8.14
N LEU A 201 8.55 -20.97 8.43
CA LEU A 201 9.44 -20.50 9.50
C LEU A 201 9.00 -21.02 10.87
N SER A 202 7.69 -21.01 11.16
CA SER A 202 7.13 -21.55 12.40
C SER A 202 7.47 -23.02 12.59
N SER A 203 7.42 -23.80 11.50
CA SER A 203 7.83 -25.21 11.50
C SER A 203 9.35 -25.35 11.68
N TRP A 204 10.13 -24.53 10.98
CA TRP A 204 11.59 -24.55 11.05
C TRP A 204 12.12 -24.17 12.45
N LEU A 205 11.49 -23.21 13.15
CA LEU A 205 11.85 -22.85 14.52
C LEU A 205 11.67 -24.01 15.52
N ARG A 206 10.72 -24.92 15.27
CA ARG A 206 10.45 -26.07 16.15
C ARG A 206 11.42 -27.24 15.97
N SER A 207 11.76 -27.60 14.73
CA SER A 207 12.53 -28.82 14.46
C SER A 207 13.84 -28.62 13.71
N ARG A 208 14.04 -27.48 13.03
CA ARG A 208 15.16 -27.19 12.10
C ARG A 208 15.28 -28.14 10.90
N ASP A 209 14.51 -29.22 10.86
CA ASP A 209 14.46 -30.24 9.81
C ASP A 209 13.25 -30.02 8.90
N VAL A 210 13.19 -28.83 8.28
CA VAL A 210 12.15 -28.46 7.33
C VAL A 210 12.81 -28.12 6.01
N ARG A 211 12.30 -28.70 4.91
CA ARG A 211 12.74 -28.36 3.56
C ARG A 211 12.26 -26.95 3.23
N LEU A 212 13.22 -26.06 2.98
CA LEU A 212 12.94 -24.67 2.61
C LEU A 212 12.42 -24.56 1.18
N ASN A 213 11.33 -23.83 0.98
CA ASN A 213 10.77 -23.52 -0.33
C ASN A 213 11.42 -22.25 -0.92
N LEU A 214 12.71 -22.35 -1.23
CA LEU A 214 13.47 -21.24 -1.84
C LEU A 214 12.93 -20.87 -3.23
N GLY A 215 12.31 -21.82 -3.94
CA GLY A 215 11.64 -21.57 -5.22
C GLY A 215 10.51 -20.56 -5.11
N LEU A 216 9.75 -20.56 -4.01
CA LEU A 216 8.72 -19.56 -3.74
C LEU A 216 9.31 -18.16 -3.52
N SER A 217 10.45 -18.06 -2.82
CA SER A 217 11.18 -16.79 -2.68
C SER A 217 11.77 -16.31 -4.00
N ALA A 218 12.33 -17.22 -4.81
CA ALA A 218 12.79 -16.88 -6.15
C ALA A 218 11.65 -16.31 -7.01
N LYS A 219 10.46 -16.91 -6.92
CA LYS A 219 9.25 -16.44 -7.62
C LYS A 219 8.84 -15.02 -7.21
N LEU A 220 8.93 -14.65 -5.93
CA LEU A 220 8.74 -13.25 -5.51
C LEU A 220 9.71 -12.32 -6.26
N GLY A 221 10.99 -12.68 -6.32
CA GLY A 221 12.01 -11.91 -7.04
C GLY A 221 11.66 -11.71 -8.52
N VAL A 222 11.28 -12.78 -9.21
CA VAL A 222 10.86 -12.76 -10.62
C VAL A 222 9.63 -11.87 -10.84
N VAL A 223 8.62 -11.98 -9.97
CA VAL A 223 7.39 -11.17 -10.07
C VAL A 223 7.69 -9.69 -9.85
N THR A 224 8.54 -9.36 -8.88
CA THR A 224 8.97 -7.97 -8.62
C THR A 224 9.82 -7.41 -9.76
N ALA A 225 10.69 -8.22 -10.38
CA ALA A 225 11.46 -7.81 -11.54
C ALA A 225 10.54 -7.49 -12.73
N GLY A 226 9.62 -8.41 -13.03
CA GLY A 226 8.62 -8.24 -14.09
C GLY A 226 7.74 -7.01 -13.89
N LEU A 227 7.39 -6.67 -12.63
CA LEU A 227 6.67 -5.44 -12.32
C LEU A 227 7.47 -4.21 -12.78
N HIS A 228 8.73 -4.09 -12.35
CA HIS A 228 9.54 -2.93 -12.66
C HIS A 228 9.82 -2.80 -14.15
N GLU A 229 10.07 -3.91 -14.85
CA GLU A 229 10.25 -3.90 -16.31
C GLU A 229 8.97 -3.49 -17.05
N ALA A 230 7.80 -3.96 -16.59
CA ALA A 230 6.52 -3.61 -17.19
C ALA A 230 6.16 -2.13 -16.97
N LEU A 231 6.47 -1.56 -15.82
CA LEU A 231 6.25 -0.13 -15.53
C LEU A 231 7.23 0.80 -16.24
N ASN A 232 8.37 0.28 -16.73
CA ASN A 232 9.47 1.11 -17.22
C ASN A 232 10.07 0.55 -18.52
N LYS A 233 9.22 0.36 -19.55
CA LYS A 233 9.67 -0.15 -20.84
C LYS A 233 10.63 0.83 -21.53
N PRO A 234 11.60 0.33 -22.32
CA PRO A 234 12.44 1.20 -23.14
C PRO A 234 11.60 2.15 -24.00
N GLY A 235 11.86 3.46 -23.89
CA GLY A 235 11.14 4.50 -24.60
C GLY A 235 9.98 5.14 -23.83
N ASP A 236 9.58 4.58 -22.68
CA ASP A 236 8.62 5.25 -21.78
C ASP A 236 9.19 6.59 -21.26
N LYS A 237 8.29 7.57 -21.03
CA LYS A 237 8.63 8.92 -20.55
C LYS A 237 7.63 9.39 -19.49
N GLY A 238 7.97 10.46 -18.77
CA GLY A 238 7.07 11.09 -17.81
C GLY A 238 6.91 10.24 -16.55
N PHE A 239 5.67 9.89 -16.19
CA PHE A 239 5.38 9.10 -14.97
C PHE A 239 6.05 7.72 -14.95
N PHE A 240 6.26 7.13 -16.14
CA PHE A 240 6.91 5.84 -16.38
C PHE A 240 8.29 6.00 -17.03
N GLY A 241 9.03 4.89 -17.14
CA GLY A 241 10.34 4.85 -17.78
C GLY A 241 11.49 5.23 -16.85
N LEU A 242 12.71 5.01 -17.33
CA LEU A 242 13.93 5.21 -16.55
C LEU A 242 14.48 6.62 -16.70
N GLU A 243 15.06 7.14 -15.64
CA GLU A 243 15.74 8.45 -15.60
C GLU A 243 17.08 8.31 -14.88
N GLU A 244 18.05 9.14 -15.26
CA GLU A 244 19.32 9.21 -14.53
C GLU A 244 19.10 9.79 -13.12
N ILE A 245 19.77 9.19 -12.15
CA ILE A 245 19.81 9.68 -10.77
C ILE A 245 20.74 10.90 -10.71
N THR A 246 20.18 12.03 -10.30
CA THR A 246 20.89 13.30 -10.19
C THR A 246 21.41 13.54 -8.76
N ASN A 247 22.33 14.48 -8.60
CA ASN A 247 22.76 14.93 -7.26
C ASN A 247 21.60 15.47 -6.42
N ASN A 248 20.60 16.10 -7.07
CA ASN A 248 19.42 16.59 -6.36
C ASN A 248 18.54 15.44 -5.84
N ASP A 249 18.47 14.31 -6.55
CA ASP A 249 17.79 13.12 -6.03
C ASP A 249 18.47 12.61 -4.75
N ILE A 250 19.80 12.51 -4.78
CA ILE A 250 20.59 12.07 -3.62
C ILE A 250 20.38 13.00 -2.43
N SER A 251 20.50 14.32 -2.62
CA SER A 251 20.28 15.29 -1.54
C SER A 251 18.87 15.21 -0.95
N ARG A 252 17.83 14.99 -1.78
CA ARG A 252 16.46 14.78 -1.28
C ARG A 252 16.33 13.52 -0.44
N TRP A 253 16.99 12.42 -0.83
CA TRP A 253 16.97 11.18 -0.06
C TRP A 253 17.70 11.34 1.28
N GLU A 254 18.85 12.02 1.31
CA GLU A 254 19.57 12.34 2.55
C GLU A 254 18.73 13.21 3.49
N GLU A 255 18.07 14.25 2.95
CA GLU A 255 17.17 15.09 3.72
C GLU A 255 16.00 14.28 4.29
N ARG A 256 15.42 13.37 3.50
CA ARG A 256 14.35 12.49 3.95
C ARG A 256 14.78 11.57 5.09
N LEU A 257 15.99 11.00 5.05
CA LEU A 257 16.54 10.22 6.16
C LEU A 257 16.66 11.11 7.41
N SER A 258 17.23 12.31 7.27
CA SER A 258 17.44 13.26 8.36
C SER A 258 16.12 13.69 9.00
N ARG A 259 15.10 14.02 8.20
CA ARG A 259 13.75 14.36 8.68
C ARG A 259 13.15 13.25 9.53
N ARG A 260 13.31 11.98 9.13
CA ARG A 260 12.77 10.84 9.89
C ARG A 260 13.53 10.59 11.18
N VAL A 261 14.85 10.72 11.17
CA VAL A 261 15.67 10.63 12.39
C VAL A 261 15.23 11.69 13.40
N ASN A 262 15.10 12.95 12.96
CA ASN A 262 14.65 14.04 13.83
C ASN A 262 13.25 13.77 14.41
N PHE A 263 12.32 13.30 13.58
CA PHE A 263 10.97 12.95 14.06
C PHE A 263 10.97 11.79 15.07
N ILE A 264 11.82 10.78 14.88
CA ILE A 264 11.98 9.67 15.84
C ILE A 264 12.49 10.21 17.18
N TYR A 265 13.47 11.12 17.17
CA TYR A 265 13.95 11.78 18.38
C TYR A 265 12.87 12.60 19.09
N GLU A 266 12.12 13.42 18.34
CA GLU A 266 10.99 14.19 18.87
C GLU A 266 9.98 13.28 19.56
N LYS A 267 9.66 12.12 18.96
CA LYS A 267 8.75 11.14 19.57
C LYS A 267 9.33 10.48 20.82
N PHE A 268 10.62 10.15 20.83
CA PHE A 268 11.26 9.65 22.04
C PHE A 268 11.27 10.69 23.17
N ASP A 269 11.52 11.96 22.87
CA ASP A 269 11.46 13.06 23.83
C ASP A 269 10.04 13.26 24.38
N GLU A 270 9.02 13.23 23.51
CA GLU A 270 7.61 13.29 23.89
C GLU A 270 7.27 12.13 24.85
N TYR A 271 7.60 10.90 24.47
CA TYR A 271 7.27 9.71 25.27
C TYR A 271 8.07 9.58 26.56
N ALA A 272 9.27 10.17 26.66
CA ALA A 272 10.03 10.21 27.90
C ALA A 272 9.30 10.95 29.04
N THR A 273 8.33 11.81 28.71
CA THR A 273 7.50 12.52 29.70
C THR A 273 6.26 11.74 30.13
N VAL A 274 5.99 10.60 29.51
CA VAL A 274 4.78 9.79 29.74
C VAL A 274 5.16 8.48 30.42
N LYS A 275 4.72 8.29 31.67
CA LYS A 275 5.10 7.15 32.52
C LYS A 275 4.89 5.77 31.86
N ASP A 276 3.80 5.59 31.13
CA ASP A 276 3.47 4.32 30.46
C ASP A 276 4.44 3.95 29.33
N TYR A 277 5.26 4.91 28.89
CA TYR A 277 6.24 4.74 27.82
C TYR A 277 7.70 4.83 28.30
N GLU A 278 7.98 4.81 29.61
CA GLU A 278 9.35 4.84 30.16
C GLU A 278 10.27 3.75 29.55
N TRP A 279 9.70 2.59 29.22
CA TRP A 279 10.42 1.47 28.59
C TRP A 279 11.02 1.81 27.22
N LEU A 280 10.48 2.80 26.50
CA LEU A 280 11.05 3.29 25.23
C LEU A 280 12.42 3.92 25.41
N GLY A 281 12.78 4.37 26.62
CA GLY A 281 14.13 4.88 26.92
C GLY A 281 15.23 3.87 26.59
N TYR A 282 14.96 2.57 26.76
CA TYR A 282 15.89 1.52 26.33
C TYR A 282 16.09 1.51 24.80
N TRP A 283 15.01 1.66 24.04
CA TRP A 283 15.06 1.64 22.58
C TRP A 283 15.65 2.90 21.99
N ARG A 284 15.45 4.05 22.65
CA ARG A 284 16.20 5.27 22.38
C ARG A 284 17.70 5.03 22.55
N ASP A 285 18.14 4.45 23.67
CA ASP A 285 19.55 4.13 23.90
C ASP A 285 20.14 3.20 22.82
N VAL A 286 19.36 2.21 22.37
CA VAL A 286 19.78 1.31 21.27
C VAL A 286 19.89 2.08 19.95
N PHE A 287 18.93 2.95 19.65
CA PHE A 287 18.96 3.81 18.47
C PHE A 287 20.17 4.77 18.50
N ASP A 288 20.45 5.39 19.64
CA ASP A 288 21.57 6.33 19.83
C ASP A 288 22.94 5.67 19.70
N LYS A 289 23.09 4.46 20.26
CA LYS A 289 24.40 3.78 20.31
C LYS A 289 24.71 2.99 19.05
N LYS A 290 23.68 2.54 18.31
CA LYS A 290 23.85 1.62 17.18
C LYS A 290 23.05 2.03 15.95
N GLY A 291 21.80 2.47 16.14
CA GLY A 291 20.92 2.85 15.04
C GLY A 291 21.48 4.01 14.21
N ILE A 292 21.94 5.08 14.86
CA ILE A 292 22.43 6.28 14.18
C ILE A 292 23.70 6.01 13.36
N GLU A 293 24.60 5.15 13.85
CA GLU A 293 25.81 4.74 13.10
C GLU A 293 25.42 4.07 11.78
N VAL A 294 24.44 3.18 11.81
CA VAL A 294 23.94 2.51 10.62
C VAL A 294 23.22 3.48 9.68
N VAL A 295 22.50 4.47 10.22
CA VAL A 295 21.85 5.51 9.43
C VAL A 295 22.87 6.39 8.70
N GLU A 296 23.93 6.82 9.37
CA GLU A 296 24.99 7.63 8.74
C GLU A 296 25.78 6.84 7.70
N GLU A 297 26.04 5.55 7.94
CA GLU A 297 26.63 4.67 6.94
C GLU A 297 25.72 4.55 5.70
N ALA A 298 24.43 4.25 5.91
CA ALA A 298 23.43 4.17 4.84
C ALA A 298 23.31 5.47 4.05
N ARG A 299 23.36 6.61 4.73
CA ARG A 299 23.36 7.93 4.11
C ARG A 299 24.58 8.12 3.22
N SER A 300 25.78 7.78 3.70
CA SER A 300 27.02 7.88 2.92
C SER A 300 27.01 7.02 1.65
N LEU A 301 26.32 5.88 1.70
CA LEU A 301 26.19 4.94 0.59
C LEU A 301 25.23 5.42 -0.52
N LEU A 302 24.38 6.43 -0.26
CA LEU A 302 23.51 7.01 -1.30
C LEU A 302 24.32 7.59 -2.47
N ASP A 303 25.57 8.04 -2.23
CA ASP A 303 26.45 8.56 -3.28
C ASP A 303 26.76 7.53 -4.37
N LYS A 304 26.73 6.23 -4.04
CA LYS A 304 26.94 5.14 -5.00
C LYS A 304 25.88 5.07 -6.09
N TYR A 305 24.73 5.73 -5.87
CA TYR A 305 23.66 5.77 -6.86
C TYR A 305 23.90 6.78 -7.99
N LYS A 306 24.94 7.62 -7.91
CA LYS A 306 25.31 8.54 -9.00
C LYS A 306 25.57 7.78 -10.30
N GLY A 307 24.96 8.25 -11.39
CA GLY A 307 25.07 7.64 -12.71
C GLY A 307 24.24 6.36 -12.88
N GLY A 308 23.47 5.96 -11.86
CA GLY A 308 22.46 4.91 -11.98
C GLY A 308 21.12 5.43 -12.48
N LEU A 309 20.12 4.54 -12.48
CA LEU A 309 18.77 4.83 -12.95
C LEU A 309 17.72 4.73 -11.83
N LYS A 310 16.77 5.66 -11.88
CA LYS A 310 15.52 5.63 -11.09
C LYS A 310 14.33 5.32 -12.00
N ALA A 311 13.30 4.73 -11.42
CA ALA A 311 12.18 4.16 -12.15
C ALA A 311 10.85 4.43 -11.43
N ARG A 312 9.72 4.20 -12.12
CA ARG A 312 8.44 4.00 -11.45
C ARG A 312 8.48 2.68 -10.69
N ILE A 313 8.20 2.74 -9.40
CA ILE A 313 8.11 1.59 -8.50
C ILE A 313 6.72 1.55 -7.86
N HIS A 314 6.41 0.49 -7.12
CA HIS A 314 5.22 0.40 -6.30
C HIS A 314 5.24 1.41 -5.13
N GLN A 315 6.42 1.70 -4.60
CA GLN A 315 6.70 2.55 -3.43
C GLN A 315 6.29 1.98 -2.08
N ASP A 316 5.32 1.06 -2.02
CA ASP A 316 4.92 0.38 -0.77
C ASP A 316 4.86 -1.15 -0.91
N LEU A 317 5.79 -1.76 -1.66
CA LEU A 317 5.73 -3.20 -1.93
C LEU A 317 6.14 -4.04 -0.71
N HIS A 318 5.17 -4.70 -0.08
CA HIS A 318 5.39 -5.67 0.98
C HIS A 318 4.44 -6.87 0.82
N LEU A 319 4.62 -7.94 1.63
CA LEU A 319 3.88 -9.19 1.45
C LEU A 319 2.36 -9.03 1.64
N LEU A 320 1.90 -8.07 2.45
CA LEU A 320 0.48 -7.73 2.55
C LEU A 320 -0.09 -6.99 1.32
N GLN A 321 0.75 -6.43 0.45
CA GLN A 321 0.34 -5.90 -0.87
C GLN A 321 0.44 -6.94 -1.98
N MET A 322 0.45 -8.21 -1.59
CA MET A 322 0.52 -9.33 -2.51
C MET A 322 -0.47 -10.41 -2.08
N ILE A 323 -1.17 -10.97 -3.05
CA ILE A 323 -2.00 -12.16 -2.87
C ILE A 323 -1.21 -13.36 -3.36
N TYR A 324 -1.11 -14.41 -2.55
CA TYR A 324 -0.57 -15.69 -3.00
C TYR A 324 -1.71 -16.66 -3.36
N ASN A 325 -1.75 -17.09 -4.62
CA ASN A 325 -2.67 -18.12 -5.07
C ASN A 325 -1.97 -19.49 -5.07
N PRO A 326 -2.21 -20.37 -4.08
CA PRO A 326 -1.54 -21.66 -3.99
C PRO A 326 -1.93 -22.64 -5.09
N SER A 327 -3.08 -22.47 -5.74
CA SER A 327 -3.51 -23.36 -6.84
C SER A 327 -2.74 -23.10 -8.13
N GLU A 328 -2.30 -21.86 -8.34
CA GLU A 328 -1.49 -21.46 -9.49
C GLU A 328 0.02 -21.41 -9.15
N GLY A 329 0.37 -21.31 -7.86
CA GLY A 329 1.74 -21.06 -7.43
C GLY A 329 2.22 -19.66 -7.82
N GLU A 330 1.31 -18.69 -7.87
CA GLU A 330 1.54 -17.34 -8.37
C GLU A 330 1.27 -16.27 -7.31
N PHE A 331 1.99 -15.16 -7.43
CA PHE A 331 1.76 -13.95 -6.65
C PHE A 331 1.09 -12.87 -7.51
N TYR A 332 0.19 -12.10 -6.91
CA TYR A 332 -0.44 -10.94 -7.55
C TYR A 332 -0.20 -9.70 -6.71
N ILE A 333 0.41 -8.68 -7.31
CA ILE A 333 0.67 -7.39 -6.68
C ILE A 333 -0.60 -6.53 -6.78
N ILE A 334 -0.98 -5.93 -5.66
CA ILE A 334 -2.16 -5.08 -5.49
C ILE A 334 -1.77 -3.76 -4.82
N ASP A 335 -2.68 -2.79 -4.83
CA ASP A 335 -2.58 -1.52 -4.07
C ASP A 335 -1.42 -0.59 -4.48
N PHE A 336 -1.51 -0.06 -5.70
CA PHE A 336 -0.52 0.84 -6.29
C PHE A 336 -0.68 2.31 -5.85
N GLU A 337 -1.20 2.57 -4.65
CA GLU A 337 -1.41 3.92 -4.11
C GLU A 337 -0.13 4.57 -3.54
N GLY A 338 0.93 3.79 -3.39
CA GLY A 338 2.19 4.19 -2.75
C GLY A 338 2.05 4.39 -1.24
N GLU A 339 3.10 4.88 -0.59
CA GLU A 339 3.11 5.02 0.88
C GLU A 339 2.09 6.08 1.35
N PRO A 340 1.19 5.74 2.29
CA PRO A 340 0.19 6.69 2.78
C PRO A 340 0.77 7.98 3.37
N GLY A 341 1.94 7.89 4.01
CA GLY A 341 2.60 9.01 4.68
C GLY A 341 3.38 9.97 3.77
N ARG A 342 3.48 9.69 2.46
CA ARG A 342 4.19 10.56 1.50
C ARG A 342 3.34 11.74 1.05
N SER A 343 4.01 12.86 0.79
CA SER A 343 3.37 13.99 0.10
C SER A 343 2.95 13.61 -1.33
N ASN A 344 2.03 14.37 -1.92
CA ASN A 344 1.60 14.14 -3.31
C ASN A 344 2.78 14.19 -4.30
N ASP A 345 3.76 15.06 -4.04
CA ASP A 345 4.95 15.19 -4.89
C ASP A 345 5.88 13.98 -4.71
N GLU A 346 6.13 13.54 -3.47
CA GLU A 346 6.94 12.35 -3.16
C GLU A 346 6.31 11.05 -3.71
N LYS A 347 4.98 10.99 -3.80
CA LYS A 347 4.26 9.86 -4.42
C LYS A 347 4.54 9.73 -5.90
N VAL A 348 4.64 10.83 -6.64
CA VAL A 348 4.93 10.79 -8.08
C VAL A 348 6.42 10.72 -8.40
N GLU A 349 7.31 10.73 -7.41
CA GLU A 349 8.75 10.57 -7.63
C GLU A 349 9.12 9.17 -8.13
N LYS A 350 10.09 9.12 -9.05
CA LYS A 350 10.78 7.88 -9.42
C LYS A 350 11.92 7.63 -8.44
N GLU A 351 12.14 6.37 -8.10
CA GLU A 351 13.17 5.95 -7.16
C GLU A 351 13.88 4.70 -7.69
N PRO A 352 15.06 4.35 -7.14
CA PRO A 352 15.74 3.13 -7.54
C PRO A 352 14.86 1.89 -7.30
N PRO A 353 14.75 0.96 -8.27
CA PRO A 353 13.94 -0.25 -8.13
C PRO A 353 14.28 -1.12 -6.91
N LEU A 354 15.52 -1.02 -6.39
CA LEU A 354 15.93 -1.70 -5.16
C LEU A 354 15.17 -1.24 -3.92
N ARG A 355 14.47 -0.10 -3.97
CA ARG A 355 13.64 0.36 -2.86
C ARG A 355 12.46 -0.58 -2.59
N ASP A 356 11.76 -1.05 -3.63
CA ASP A 356 10.69 -2.04 -3.46
C ASP A 356 11.25 -3.40 -2.96
N VAL A 357 12.45 -3.77 -3.40
CA VAL A 357 13.15 -4.96 -2.89
C VAL A 357 13.48 -4.81 -1.41
N ALA A 358 13.94 -3.63 -0.98
CA ALA A 358 14.18 -3.33 0.43
C ALA A 358 12.90 -3.39 1.27
N SER A 359 11.76 -2.93 0.75
CA SER A 359 10.46 -3.05 1.40
C SER A 359 10.03 -4.52 1.58
N LEU A 360 10.27 -5.38 0.58
CA LEU A 360 10.08 -6.83 0.73
C LEU A 360 11.02 -7.45 1.77
N VAL A 361 12.31 -7.04 1.79
CA VAL A 361 13.27 -7.45 2.82
C VAL A 361 12.75 -7.09 4.22
N ARG A 362 12.23 -5.87 4.41
CA ARG A 362 11.60 -5.45 5.66
C ARG A 362 10.34 -6.26 6.00
N SER A 363 9.55 -6.64 5.00
CA SER A 363 8.40 -7.53 5.19
C SER A 363 8.82 -8.89 5.77
N PHE A 364 9.95 -9.46 5.34
CA PHE A 364 10.52 -10.69 5.92
C PHE A 364 11.02 -10.48 7.36
N HIS A 365 11.54 -9.30 7.70
CA HIS A 365 11.90 -8.98 9.09
C HIS A 365 10.67 -9.00 10.00
N TYR A 366 9.59 -8.31 9.63
CA TYR A 366 8.33 -8.31 10.39
C TYR A 366 7.72 -9.72 10.49
N LEU A 367 7.69 -10.45 9.38
CA LEU A 367 7.22 -11.84 9.35
C LEU A 367 8.02 -12.72 10.32
N SER A 368 9.35 -12.65 10.24
CA SER A 368 10.22 -13.45 11.09
C SER A 368 10.10 -13.09 12.56
N PHE A 369 9.95 -11.80 12.87
CA PHE A 369 9.69 -11.32 14.21
C PHE A 369 8.40 -11.92 14.77
N SER A 370 7.30 -11.84 14.00
CA SER A 370 6.01 -12.40 14.40
C SER A 370 6.08 -13.91 14.65
N ALA A 371 6.81 -14.66 13.80
CA ALA A 371 7.00 -16.10 13.99
C ALA A 371 7.80 -16.43 15.27
N VAL A 372 8.88 -15.68 15.53
CA VAL A 372 9.68 -15.84 16.76
C VAL A 372 8.88 -15.46 18.02
N MET A 373 8.06 -14.42 17.94
CA MET A 373 7.14 -14.02 19.01
C MET A 373 6.13 -15.11 19.32
N ASN A 374 5.47 -15.67 18.30
CA ASN A 374 4.55 -16.77 18.49
C ASN A 374 5.25 -18.04 19.03
N TRP A 375 6.45 -18.35 18.53
CA TRP A 375 7.20 -19.53 18.95
C TRP A 375 7.70 -19.44 20.40
N SER A 376 8.21 -18.28 20.83
CA SER A 376 8.76 -18.07 22.17
C SER A 376 7.69 -17.76 23.23
N SER A 377 6.48 -17.37 22.82
CA SER A 377 5.40 -16.89 23.70
C SER A 377 5.80 -15.71 24.60
N LEU A 378 6.83 -14.96 24.21
CA LEU A 378 7.28 -13.75 24.91
C LEU A 378 6.52 -12.52 24.41
N SER A 379 6.52 -11.45 25.22
CA SER A 379 6.04 -10.14 24.78
C SER A 379 6.94 -9.58 23.66
N LEU A 380 6.37 -8.66 22.86
CA LEU A 380 7.08 -8.00 21.76
C LEU A 380 8.43 -7.40 22.20
N ASP A 381 8.45 -6.62 23.29
CA ASP A 381 9.67 -6.01 23.82
C ASP A 381 10.73 -7.06 24.21
N ASN A 382 10.31 -8.14 24.89
CA ASN A 382 11.21 -9.22 25.30
C ASN A 382 11.80 -9.98 24.11
N VAL A 383 10.99 -10.24 23.07
CA VAL A 383 11.51 -10.81 21.82
C VAL A 383 12.51 -9.88 21.17
N ALA A 384 12.17 -8.60 21.02
CA ALA A 384 13.04 -7.63 20.39
C ALA A 384 14.38 -7.51 21.11
N ARG A 385 14.39 -7.51 22.46
CA ARG A 385 15.60 -7.56 23.28
C ARG A 385 16.40 -8.84 23.08
N SER A 386 15.75 -10.00 23.11
CA SER A 386 16.42 -11.30 22.87
C SER A 386 17.10 -11.33 21.51
N LEU A 387 16.43 -10.78 20.49
CA LEU A 387 16.96 -10.75 19.14
C LEU A 387 18.24 -9.91 19.05
N LEU A 388 18.47 -8.87 19.86
CA LEU A 388 19.74 -8.11 19.84
C LEU A 388 20.98 -9.00 20.05
N GLY A 389 20.83 -10.15 20.71
CA GLY A 389 21.85 -11.18 20.82
C GLY A 389 21.77 -12.20 19.69
N GLU A 390 20.96 -13.25 19.88
CA GLU A 390 20.81 -14.34 18.91
C GLU A 390 19.47 -14.23 18.18
N ASP A 391 19.52 -14.28 16.85
CA ASP A 391 18.33 -14.36 16.01
C ASP A 391 18.12 -15.79 15.52
N PRO A 392 17.15 -16.53 16.10
CA PRO A 392 16.91 -17.89 15.70
C PRO A 392 16.43 -17.98 14.25
N ALA A 393 15.83 -16.92 13.67
CA ALA A 393 15.32 -16.86 12.30
C ALA A 393 16.37 -16.45 11.25
N LEU A 394 17.58 -16.02 11.66
CA LEU A 394 18.55 -15.40 10.76
C LEU A 394 18.95 -16.29 9.58
N GLN A 395 19.26 -17.57 9.83
CA GLN A 395 19.69 -18.47 8.76
C GLN A 395 18.55 -18.75 7.76
N TRP A 396 17.33 -18.90 8.25
CA TRP A 396 16.15 -19.06 7.40
C TRP A 396 15.93 -17.80 6.57
N ARG A 397 15.89 -16.63 7.20
CA ARG A 397 15.63 -15.34 6.55
C ARG A 397 16.69 -15.04 5.49
N LYS A 398 17.98 -15.22 5.81
CA LYS A 398 19.08 -15.09 4.84
C LYS A 398 18.88 -15.94 3.60
N ARG A 399 18.56 -17.23 3.73
CA ARG A 399 18.38 -18.13 2.57
C ARG A 399 17.23 -17.69 1.66
N HIS A 400 16.09 -17.31 2.24
CA HIS A 400 14.94 -16.83 1.48
C HIS A 400 15.23 -15.48 0.80
N LEU A 401 15.80 -14.52 1.52
CA LEU A 401 16.15 -13.22 0.97
C LEU A 401 17.21 -13.32 -0.12
N THR A 402 18.25 -14.14 0.06
CA THR A 402 19.22 -14.43 -1.00
C THR A 402 18.51 -14.99 -2.24
N SER A 403 17.65 -16.00 -2.09
CA SER A 403 16.93 -16.57 -3.24
C SER A 403 16.06 -15.55 -3.97
N MET A 404 15.36 -14.69 -3.22
CA MET A 404 14.52 -13.62 -3.77
C MET A 404 15.34 -12.56 -4.50
N ILE A 405 16.35 -12.00 -3.84
CA ILE A 405 17.14 -10.88 -4.37
C ILE A 405 17.95 -11.32 -5.58
N TYR A 406 18.61 -12.48 -5.56
CA TYR A 406 19.39 -12.93 -6.70
C TYR A 406 18.52 -13.32 -7.90
N SER A 407 17.31 -13.83 -7.68
CA SER A 407 16.36 -14.08 -8.78
C SER A 407 15.84 -12.78 -9.39
N TYR A 408 15.57 -11.77 -8.54
CA TYR A 408 15.24 -10.43 -9.00
C TYR A 408 16.36 -9.83 -9.86
N LEU A 409 17.61 -9.83 -9.37
CA LEU A 409 18.75 -9.28 -10.09
C LEU A 409 19.00 -10.02 -11.42
N ALA A 410 18.86 -11.35 -11.43
CA ALA A 410 19.07 -12.16 -12.64
C ALA A 410 18.16 -11.73 -13.80
N ASP A 411 16.92 -11.34 -13.50
CA ASP A 411 15.97 -10.85 -14.49
C ASP A 411 16.28 -9.38 -14.88
N THR A 412 16.49 -8.51 -13.88
CA THR A 412 16.63 -7.07 -14.12
C THR A 412 17.96 -6.66 -14.76
N LEU A 413 19.01 -7.48 -14.67
CA LEU A 413 20.30 -7.23 -15.31
C LEU A 413 20.21 -7.20 -16.84
N ARG A 414 19.27 -7.93 -17.44
CA ARG A 414 19.12 -7.95 -18.92
C ARG A 414 18.65 -6.61 -19.47
N GLY A 415 17.75 -5.94 -18.75
CA GLY A 415 17.25 -4.61 -19.09
C GLY A 415 18.06 -3.45 -18.47
N ASP A 416 19.04 -3.76 -17.61
CA ASP A 416 19.81 -2.83 -16.79
C ASP A 416 18.97 -1.69 -16.19
N ILE A 417 17.82 -2.03 -15.59
CA ILE A 417 16.88 -1.03 -15.03
C ILE A 417 17.50 -0.21 -13.89
N HIS A 418 18.65 -0.65 -13.37
CA HIS A 418 19.40 0.01 -12.31
C HIS A 418 20.50 0.93 -12.86
N GLY A 419 20.95 0.75 -14.10
CA GLY A 419 22.04 1.52 -14.72
C GLY A 419 23.44 1.18 -14.20
N PHE A 420 23.64 0.00 -13.64
CA PHE A 420 24.93 -0.40 -13.03
C PHE A 420 25.53 -1.66 -13.67
N GLY A 421 24.77 -2.38 -14.49
CA GLY A 421 25.15 -3.71 -14.97
C GLY A 421 25.52 -4.64 -13.81
N GLU A 422 26.57 -5.45 -14.00
CA GLU A 422 27.00 -6.45 -13.00
C GLU A 422 27.59 -5.84 -11.71
N LYS A 423 27.92 -4.53 -11.69
CA LYS A 423 28.47 -3.86 -10.49
C LYS A 423 27.52 -3.96 -9.30
N ILE A 424 26.21 -3.99 -9.55
CA ILE A 424 25.18 -4.11 -8.51
C ILE A 424 25.28 -5.43 -7.76
N ILE A 425 25.76 -6.50 -8.40
CA ILE A 425 25.91 -7.82 -7.78
C ILE A 425 27.07 -7.80 -6.79
N ALA A 426 28.22 -7.25 -7.22
CA ALA A 426 29.42 -7.18 -6.39
C ALA A 426 29.26 -6.26 -5.17
N GLY A 427 28.47 -5.19 -5.30
CA GLY A 427 28.19 -4.22 -4.24
C GLY A 427 26.78 -4.32 -3.65
N LEU A 428 26.09 -5.47 -3.76
CA LEU A 428 24.67 -5.59 -3.45
C LEU A 428 24.28 -5.01 -2.08
N ASP A 429 25.03 -5.36 -1.03
CA ASP A 429 24.77 -4.86 0.32
C ASP A 429 24.86 -3.33 0.39
N GLU A 430 25.83 -2.73 -0.31
CA GLU A 430 26.05 -1.29 -0.34
C GLU A 430 24.94 -0.55 -1.10
N TYR A 431 24.36 -1.17 -2.12
CA TYR A 431 23.20 -0.63 -2.83
C TYR A 431 21.90 -0.84 -2.07
N LEU A 432 21.70 -1.98 -1.41
CA LEU A 432 20.44 -2.33 -0.76
C LEU A 432 20.29 -1.67 0.62
N LYS A 433 21.38 -1.53 1.38
CA LYS A 433 21.39 -1.02 2.76
C LYS A 433 20.72 0.36 2.90
N PRO A 434 20.99 1.38 2.05
CA PRO A 434 20.33 2.67 2.15
C PRO A 434 18.80 2.58 2.17
N TRP A 435 18.24 1.69 1.35
CA TRP A 435 16.79 1.54 1.20
C TRP A 435 16.17 0.70 2.31
N VAL A 436 16.88 -0.32 2.81
CA VAL A 436 16.43 -1.08 3.99
C VAL A 436 16.37 -0.17 5.21
N VAL A 437 17.39 0.68 5.39
CA VAL A 437 17.43 1.68 6.47
C VAL A 437 16.36 2.76 6.27
N GLU A 438 16.21 3.29 5.06
CA GLU A 438 15.16 4.26 4.74
C GLU A 438 13.77 3.72 5.11
N ARG A 439 13.47 2.47 4.72
CA ARG A 439 12.19 1.83 5.04
C ARG A 439 12.05 1.56 6.55
N ALA A 440 13.10 1.11 7.23
CA ALA A 440 13.06 0.92 8.69
C ALA A 440 12.81 2.24 9.43
N LEU A 441 13.38 3.37 8.98
CA LEU A 441 13.09 4.69 9.56
C LEU A 441 11.64 5.12 9.29
N TYR A 442 11.10 4.85 8.09
CA TYR A 442 9.68 5.11 7.80
C TYR A 442 8.77 4.32 8.74
N GLU A 443 9.04 3.03 8.91
CA GLU A 443 8.31 2.15 9.82
C GLU A 443 8.42 2.64 11.27
N ALA A 444 9.61 3.05 11.73
CA ALA A 444 9.80 3.60 13.08
C ALA A 444 8.94 4.86 13.31
N VAL A 445 8.92 5.79 12.35
CA VAL A 445 8.04 6.97 12.39
C VAL A 445 6.57 6.55 12.48
N TYR A 446 6.14 5.63 11.62
CA TYR A 446 4.76 5.16 11.60
C TYR A 446 4.34 4.48 12.91
N GLU A 447 5.15 3.55 13.42
CA GLU A 447 4.85 2.86 14.68
C GLU A 447 4.88 3.83 15.87
N LEU A 448 5.85 4.74 15.95
CA LEU A 448 5.86 5.76 17.00
C LEU A 448 4.67 6.71 16.93
N MET A 449 4.04 6.91 15.77
CA MET A 449 2.84 7.74 15.66
C MET A 449 1.55 7.01 16.06
N TYR A 450 1.42 5.74 15.69
CA TYR A 450 0.13 5.04 15.74
C TYR A 450 0.10 3.84 16.70
N ARG A 451 1.24 3.17 16.90
CA ARG A 451 1.38 1.97 17.73
C ARG A 451 2.75 1.93 18.42
N PRO A 452 3.06 2.81 19.38
CA PRO A 452 4.43 2.94 19.92
C PRO A 452 5.01 1.64 20.47
N GLY A 453 4.17 0.73 20.96
CA GLY A 453 4.54 -0.62 21.38
C GLY A 453 5.20 -1.49 20.29
N TRP A 454 5.06 -1.15 19.01
CA TRP A 454 5.64 -1.87 17.87
C TRP A 454 6.96 -1.27 17.38
N SER A 455 7.35 -0.08 17.86
CA SER A 455 8.61 0.59 17.49
C SER A 455 9.91 -0.22 17.71
N PRO A 456 9.99 -1.22 18.61
CA PRO A 456 11.17 -2.08 18.70
C PRO A 456 11.51 -2.82 17.41
N ILE A 457 10.50 -3.20 16.61
CA ILE A 457 10.67 -3.99 15.38
C ILE A 457 11.48 -3.21 14.33
N PRO A 458 11.11 -1.97 13.95
CA PRO A 458 11.89 -1.19 13.00
C PRO A 458 13.26 -0.75 13.55
N ILE A 459 13.39 -0.47 14.85
CA ILE A 459 14.69 -0.10 15.45
C ILE A 459 15.67 -1.28 15.40
N LEU A 460 15.21 -2.48 15.78
CA LEU A 460 15.99 -3.71 15.59
C LEU A 460 16.30 -3.94 14.09
N GLY A 461 15.34 -3.59 13.23
CA GLY A 461 15.46 -3.64 11.79
C GLY A 461 16.60 -2.81 11.22
N LEU A 462 16.91 -1.65 11.80
CA LEU A 462 18.06 -0.83 11.39
C LEU A 462 19.38 -1.58 11.54
N LEU A 463 19.47 -2.44 12.56
CA LEU A 463 20.69 -3.19 12.86
C LEU A 463 20.86 -4.44 11.98
N ARG A 464 19.96 -4.67 11.03
CA ARG A 464 19.89 -5.90 10.21
C ARG A 464 19.55 -5.61 8.77
N ILE A 465 20.44 -6.04 7.88
CA ILE A 465 20.16 -6.04 6.44
C ILE A 465 19.37 -7.30 6.05
N TYR A 466 19.68 -8.46 6.66
CA TYR A 466 19.15 -9.77 6.30
C TYR A 466 18.54 -10.54 7.44
#